data_AF-A0A483ZC48-F1
#
_entry.id   AF-A0A483ZC48-F1
#
_cell.length_a   1.000
_cell.length_b   1.000
_cell.length_c   1.000
_cell.angle_alpha   90.00
_cell.angle_beta   90.00
_cell.angle_gamma   90.00
#
_symmetry.space_group_name_H-M   'P 1'
#
loop_
_entity.id
_entity.type
_entity.pdbx_description
1 polymer ?
#
loop_
_entity_poly.entity_id
_entity_poly.type
_entity_poly.pdbx_seq_one_letter_code
_entity_poly.pdbx_strand_id
1 'polypeptide(L)'
;KGQAAIRPTHDIARAGYNILNKQAADSSASICESACNGALCRKFKNGDEAAQVVASVLGDRSIRTCKSGNECASGGLENEPGTTTPGTGFAPMLDETTQKNYEVLVELVNGSLPVNAANLAKLKTGDLTVTRGVVQALKDDPDNTALVQRLASELAMADTVATAFGMRRMLTAGQSEPHVAEQQEALTEAERRLEFLDREIVALKNEME
;
A
#
# COMPACT_ATOMS: atom_id res chain seq x y z
N LYS A 1 28.34 -16.70 -4.30
CA LYS A 1 27.19 -15.95 -3.75
C LYS A 1 26.82 -14.92 -4.80
N GLY A 2 25.61 -15.00 -5.37
CA GLY A 2 25.14 -14.08 -6.42
C GLY A 2 24.49 -12.84 -5.79
N GLN A 3 24.61 -11.70 -6.47
CA GLN A 3 23.86 -10.50 -6.13
C GLN A 3 22.38 -10.72 -6.46
N ALA A 4 21.48 -10.41 -5.52
CA ALA A 4 20.04 -10.43 -5.75
C ALA A 4 19.69 -9.45 -6.90
N ALA A 5 18.66 -9.77 -7.68
CA ALA A 5 18.21 -8.84 -8.70
C ALA A 5 17.71 -7.54 -8.05
N ILE A 6 17.98 -6.41 -8.71
CA ILE A 6 17.37 -5.13 -8.37
C ILE A 6 15.91 -5.23 -8.76
N ARG A 7 15.01 -4.87 -7.85
CA ARG A 7 13.57 -4.84 -8.07
C ARG A 7 13.13 -3.38 -7.93
N PRO A 8 13.11 -2.59 -9.02
CA PRO A 8 12.99 -1.14 -8.91
C PRO A 8 11.77 -0.69 -8.13
N THR A 9 10.58 -1.27 -8.37
CA THR A 9 9.37 -0.84 -7.66
C THR A 9 9.51 -1.10 -6.17
N HIS A 10 9.91 -2.32 -5.80
CA HIS A 10 10.10 -2.74 -4.42
C HIS A 10 11.19 -1.93 -3.72
N ASP A 11 12.39 -1.88 -4.28
CA ASP A 11 13.57 -1.30 -3.63
C ASP A 11 13.43 0.22 -3.48
N ILE A 12 12.86 0.89 -4.46
CA ILE A 12 12.57 2.33 -4.40
C ILE A 12 11.47 2.62 -3.39
N ALA A 13 10.39 1.82 -3.37
CA ALA A 13 9.34 2.00 -2.37
C ALA A 13 9.84 1.79 -0.93
N ARG A 14 10.71 0.79 -0.73
CA ARG A 14 11.38 0.52 0.55
C ARG A 14 12.22 1.72 0.99
N ALA A 15 13.10 2.19 0.11
CA ALA A 15 13.95 3.36 0.37
C ALA A 15 13.10 4.59 0.68
N GLY A 16 12.07 4.84 -0.12
CA GLY A 16 11.14 5.95 0.06
C GLY A 16 10.39 5.92 1.39
N TYR A 17 9.87 4.76 1.80
CA TYR A 17 9.25 4.59 3.11
C TYR A 17 10.23 4.96 4.23
N ASN A 18 11.46 4.45 4.16
CA ASN A 18 12.47 4.68 5.17
C ASN A 18 12.86 6.17 5.24
N ILE A 19 13.10 6.81 4.10
CA ILE A 19 13.42 8.24 3.98
C ILE A 19 12.29 9.09 4.59
N LEU A 20 11.02 8.81 4.23
CA LEU A 20 9.86 9.53 4.75
C LEU A 20 9.69 9.38 6.27
N ASN A 21 10.23 8.30 6.84
CA ASN A 21 10.22 8.05 8.28
C ASN A 21 11.57 8.34 8.97
N LYS A 22 12.48 9.07 8.29
CA LYS A 22 13.79 9.47 8.83
C LYS A 22 14.67 8.29 9.27
N GLN A 23 14.52 7.16 8.61
CA GLN A 23 15.42 6.01 8.73
C GLN A 23 16.43 6.00 7.59
N ALA A 24 17.51 5.23 7.73
CA ALA A 24 18.42 4.94 6.62
C ALA A 24 17.65 4.24 5.49
N ALA A 25 17.95 4.56 4.22
CA ALA A 25 17.20 4.05 3.07
C ALA A 25 17.19 2.51 3.01
N ASP A 26 18.24 1.86 3.50
CA ASP A 26 18.41 0.42 3.55
C ASP A 26 17.90 -0.25 4.85
N SER A 27 17.31 0.53 5.77
CA SER A 27 16.78 0.04 7.05
C SER A 27 15.71 -1.04 6.88
N SER A 28 15.77 -2.07 7.72
CA SER A 28 14.70 -3.06 7.93
C SER A 28 13.98 -2.86 9.27
N ALA A 29 14.28 -1.78 9.99
CA ALA A 29 13.74 -1.54 11.32
C ALA A 29 12.23 -1.23 11.27
N SER A 30 11.48 -1.87 12.16
CA SER A 30 10.06 -1.53 12.36
C SER A 30 9.88 -0.23 13.13
N ILE A 31 8.83 0.50 12.80
CA ILE A 31 8.38 1.69 13.51
C ILE A 31 7.27 1.28 14.47
N CYS A 32 7.51 1.47 15.77
CA CYS A 32 6.49 1.25 16.78
C CYS A 32 5.42 2.35 16.71
N GLU A 33 4.18 2.04 17.11
CA GLU A 33 3.06 2.99 17.08
C GLU A 33 3.36 4.30 17.80
N SER A 34 4.04 4.25 18.95
CA SER A 34 4.43 5.43 19.73
C SER A 34 5.46 6.33 19.05
N ALA A 35 6.21 5.80 18.09
CA ALA A 35 7.23 6.53 17.30
C ALA A 35 6.69 6.95 15.91
N CYS A 36 5.48 6.52 15.56
CA CYS A 36 4.90 6.77 14.26
C CYS A 36 4.18 8.13 14.20
N ASN A 37 4.74 9.06 13.42
CA ASN A 37 4.21 10.43 13.25
C ASN A 37 3.61 10.70 11.86
N GLY A 38 3.10 9.68 11.15
CA GLY A 38 2.52 9.85 9.82
C GLY A 38 1.59 8.70 9.40
N ALA A 39 0.82 8.93 8.34
CA ALA A 39 -0.15 7.93 7.85
C ALA A 39 0.53 6.64 7.34
N LEU A 40 1.74 6.74 6.77
CA LEU A 40 2.45 5.59 6.21
C LEU A 40 2.90 4.58 7.28
N CYS A 41 3.49 5.04 8.39
CA CYS A 41 3.93 4.14 9.46
C CYS A 41 2.77 3.57 10.29
N ARG A 42 1.58 4.18 10.23
CA ARG A 42 0.35 3.60 10.78
C ARG A 42 -0.16 2.45 9.92
N LYS A 43 0.16 2.49 8.62
CA LYS A 43 -0.31 1.50 7.64
C LYS A 43 0.66 0.34 7.47
N PHE A 44 1.96 0.62 7.44
CA PHE A 44 3.01 -0.37 7.26
C PHE A 44 3.98 -0.29 8.43
N LYS A 45 4.38 -1.44 8.98
CA LYS A 45 5.28 -1.54 10.13
C LYS A 45 6.73 -1.20 9.79
N ASN A 46 7.16 -1.49 8.57
CA ASN A 46 8.52 -1.24 8.08
C ASN A 46 8.53 -1.05 6.55
N GLY A 47 9.71 -0.71 6.01
CA GLY A 47 9.90 -0.53 4.57
C GLY A 47 9.68 -1.79 3.74
N ASP A 48 9.93 -2.98 4.30
CA ASP A 48 9.75 -4.25 3.58
C ASP A 48 8.27 -4.55 3.33
N GLU A 49 7.41 -4.36 4.35
CA GLU A 49 5.96 -4.51 4.23
C GLU A 49 5.39 -3.50 3.23
N ALA A 50 5.84 -2.23 3.32
CA ALA A 50 5.42 -1.19 2.39
C ALA A 50 5.79 -1.53 0.94
N ALA A 51 7.03 -1.96 0.72
CA ALA A 51 7.54 -2.32 -0.60
C ALA A 51 6.82 -3.53 -1.20
N GLN A 52 6.50 -4.55 -0.38
CA GLN A 52 5.76 -5.72 -0.83
C GLN A 52 4.36 -5.34 -1.33
N VAL A 53 3.65 -4.47 -0.60
CA VAL A 53 2.31 -4.01 -0.99
C VAL A 53 2.37 -3.12 -2.23
N VAL A 54 3.38 -2.26 -2.35
CA VAL A 54 3.56 -1.42 -3.55
C VAL A 54 3.83 -2.30 -4.78
N ALA A 55 4.72 -3.29 -4.66
CA ALA A 55 5.05 -4.20 -5.73
C ALA A 55 3.87 -5.12 -6.11
N SER A 56 3.01 -5.52 -5.18
CA SER A 56 1.82 -6.32 -5.51
C SER A 56 0.78 -5.53 -6.30
N VAL A 57 0.61 -4.23 -5.99
CA VAL A 57 -0.34 -3.36 -6.69
C VAL A 57 0.20 -2.93 -8.05
N LEU A 58 1.42 -2.40 -8.09
CA LEU A 58 1.98 -1.77 -9.29
C LEU A 58 2.73 -2.75 -10.18
N GLY A 59 3.10 -3.92 -9.66
CA GLY A 59 4.00 -4.86 -10.31
C GLY A 59 5.46 -4.42 -10.20
N ASP A 60 6.35 -5.32 -10.63
CA ASP A 60 7.79 -5.08 -10.58
C ASP A 60 8.50 -5.82 -11.72
N ARG A 61 9.79 -5.55 -11.89
CA ARG A 61 10.66 -6.32 -12.78
C ARG A 61 12.04 -6.50 -12.17
N SER A 62 12.71 -7.59 -12.49
CA SER A 62 14.10 -7.81 -12.11
C SER A 62 15.05 -7.11 -13.08
N ILE A 63 16.00 -6.37 -12.53
CA ILE A 63 17.14 -5.79 -13.24
C ILE A 63 18.42 -6.40 -12.67
N ARG A 64 19.35 -6.76 -13.55
CA ARG A 64 20.66 -7.31 -13.18
C ARG A 64 21.77 -6.40 -13.68
N THR A 65 22.76 -6.14 -12.84
CA THR A 65 23.95 -5.33 -13.16
C THR A 65 25.12 -6.15 -13.71
N CYS A 66 25.02 -7.49 -13.66
CA CYS A 66 26.03 -8.41 -14.18
C CYS A 66 26.10 -8.37 -15.72
N LYS A 67 27.30 -8.57 -16.26
CA LYS A 67 27.58 -8.43 -17.70
C LYS A 67 27.67 -9.76 -18.46
N SER A 68 27.69 -10.92 -17.78
CA SER A 68 27.88 -12.23 -18.42
C SER A 68 26.99 -13.36 -17.86
N GLY A 69 26.55 -14.26 -18.76
CA GLY A 69 25.36 -15.13 -18.58
C GLY A 69 25.35 -16.05 -17.36
N ASN A 70 26.47 -16.61 -16.93
CA ASN A 70 26.50 -17.51 -15.75
C ASN A 70 26.40 -16.75 -14.42
N GLU A 71 26.80 -15.48 -14.37
CA GLU A 71 26.67 -14.64 -13.18
C GLU A 71 25.24 -14.13 -13.02
N CYS A 72 24.56 -13.87 -14.14
CA CYS A 72 23.17 -13.42 -14.19
C CYS A 72 22.13 -14.51 -14.00
N ALA A 73 22.48 -15.78 -14.21
CA ALA A 73 21.62 -16.93 -13.97
C ALA A 73 21.66 -17.44 -12.50
N SER A 74 22.43 -16.79 -11.63
CA SER A 74 22.58 -17.19 -10.23
C SER A 74 21.46 -16.61 -9.35
N GLY A 75 20.86 -17.41 -8.46
CA GLY A 75 19.87 -16.94 -7.49
C GLY A 75 18.42 -17.37 -7.71
N GLY A 76 18.11 -18.23 -8.68
CA GLY A 76 16.74 -18.73 -8.92
C GLY A 76 15.99 -17.96 -10.01
N LEU A 77 14.89 -18.54 -10.50
CA LEU A 77 14.12 -18.03 -11.66
C LEU A 77 13.55 -16.63 -11.41
N GLU A 78 13.17 -16.30 -10.17
CA GLU A 78 12.69 -14.97 -9.81
C GLU A 78 13.75 -13.87 -9.95
N ASN A 79 15.04 -14.24 -10.03
CA ASN A 79 16.13 -13.31 -10.19
C ASN A 79 16.64 -13.22 -11.65
N GLU A 80 16.17 -14.04 -12.60
CA GLU A 80 16.61 -13.95 -14.00
C GLU A 80 16.40 -12.53 -14.57
N PRO A 81 17.31 -12.01 -15.43
CA PRO A 81 17.12 -10.70 -16.05
C PRO A 81 15.79 -10.59 -16.80
N GLY A 82 14.99 -9.57 -16.51
CA GLY A 82 13.74 -9.31 -17.23
C GLY A 82 12.53 -10.12 -16.74
N THR A 83 12.65 -10.91 -15.67
CA THR A 83 11.49 -11.49 -14.97
C THR A 83 10.58 -10.38 -14.47
N THR A 84 9.30 -10.45 -14.78
CA THR A 84 8.29 -9.47 -14.37
C THR A 84 7.32 -10.07 -13.36
N THR A 85 6.98 -9.29 -12.34
CA THR A 85 5.87 -9.59 -11.44
C THR A 85 4.69 -8.70 -11.86
N PRO A 86 3.56 -9.28 -12.28
CA PRO A 86 2.39 -8.49 -12.66
C PRO A 86 1.81 -7.79 -11.42
N GLY A 87 1.39 -6.54 -11.60
CA GLY A 87 0.62 -5.80 -10.60
C GLY A 87 -0.86 -6.12 -10.71
N THR A 88 -1.56 -6.16 -9.58
CA THR A 88 -3.00 -6.44 -9.55
C THR A 88 -3.86 -5.20 -9.74
N GLY A 89 -3.28 -4.00 -9.66
CA GLY A 89 -4.04 -2.76 -9.47
C GLY A 89 -4.71 -2.71 -8.09
N PHE A 90 -5.59 -1.72 -7.88
CA PHE A 90 -6.24 -1.51 -6.58
C PHE A 90 -7.51 -2.32 -6.35
N ALA A 91 -8.14 -2.88 -7.40
CA ALA A 91 -9.43 -3.56 -7.26
C ALA A 91 -9.42 -4.68 -6.18
N PRO A 92 -8.45 -5.61 -6.14
CA PRO A 92 -8.44 -6.63 -5.08
C PRO A 92 -8.25 -6.05 -3.67
N MET A 93 -7.45 -4.98 -3.54
CA MET A 93 -7.27 -4.28 -2.26
C MET A 93 -8.56 -3.62 -1.79
N LEU A 94 -9.31 -3.01 -2.72
CA LEU A 94 -10.59 -2.35 -2.45
C LEU A 94 -11.64 -3.38 -2.03
N ASP A 95 -11.76 -4.50 -2.75
CA ASP A 95 -12.72 -5.58 -2.44
C ASP A 95 -12.45 -6.18 -1.06
N GLU A 96 -11.20 -6.55 -0.77
CA GLU A 96 -10.80 -7.11 0.52
C GLU A 96 -11.05 -6.13 1.66
N THR A 97 -10.76 -4.84 1.43
CA THR A 97 -10.96 -3.79 2.45
C THR A 97 -12.44 -3.52 2.68
N THR A 98 -13.26 -3.53 1.63
CA THR A 98 -14.72 -3.41 1.72
C THR A 98 -15.29 -4.55 2.54
N GLN A 99 -14.90 -5.79 2.25
CA GLN A 99 -15.38 -6.97 2.98
C GLN A 99 -15.01 -6.91 4.47
N LYS A 100 -13.75 -6.56 4.79
CA LYS A 100 -13.29 -6.41 6.18
C LYS A 100 -14.03 -5.31 6.93
N ASN A 101 -14.25 -4.16 6.29
CA ASN A 101 -15.01 -3.07 6.89
C ASN A 101 -16.47 -3.47 7.11
N TYR A 102 -17.08 -4.17 6.15
CA TYR A 102 -18.44 -4.66 6.24
C TYR A 102 -18.62 -5.59 7.45
N GLU A 103 -17.74 -6.58 7.60
CA GLU A 103 -17.76 -7.52 8.73
C GLU A 103 -17.70 -6.79 10.07
N VAL A 104 -16.76 -5.86 10.23
CA VAL A 104 -16.61 -5.07 11.47
C VAL A 104 -17.83 -4.19 11.72
N LEU A 105 -18.38 -3.53 10.69
CA LEU A 105 -19.57 -2.69 10.83
C LEU A 105 -20.80 -3.51 11.21
N VAL A 106 -20.99 -4.69 10.64
CA VAL A 106 -22.09 -5.60 11.01
C VAL A 106 -21.99 -5.97 12.49
N GLU A 107 -20.81 -6.37 12.98
CA GLU A 107 -20.62 -6.70 14.40
C GLU A 107 -20.85 -5.50 15.32
N LEU A 108 -20.45 -4.30 14.91
CA LEU A 108 -20.68 -3.06 15.66
C LEU A 108 -22.17 -2.70 15.74
N VAL A 109 -22.89 -2.82 14.62
CA VAL A 109 -24.32 -2.49 14.49
C VAL A 109 -25.20 -3.53 15.19
N ASN A 110 -24.93 -4.82 15.04
CA ASN A 110 -25.71 -5.86 15.73
C ASN A 110 -25.37 -5.99 17.23
N GLY A 111 -24.31 -5.33 17.69
CA GLY A 111 -23.90 -5.31 19.10
C GLY A 111 -23.00 -6.47 19.54
N SER A 112 -22.59 -7.35 18.63
CA SER A 112 -21.59 -8.40 18.88
C SER A 112 -20.23 -7.78 19.26
N LEU A 113 -19.93 -6.60 18.73
CA LEU A 113 -18.74 -5.83 19.04
C LEU A 113 -19.12 -4.51 19.75
N PRO A 114 -18.57 -4.21 20.94
CA PRO A 114 -18.88 -2.97 21.65
C PRO A 114 -18.31 -1.75 20.91
N VAL A 115 -19.09 -0.67 20.83
CA VAL A 115 -18.74 0.57 20.11
C VAL A 115 -17.78 1.44 20.94
N ASN A 116 -16.50 1.04 20.94
CA ASN A 116 -15.39 1.72 21.60
C ASN A 116 -14.27 2.06 20.60
N ALA A 117 -13.31 2.89 21.04
CA ALA A 117 -12.24 3.38 20.16
C ALA A 117 -11.39 2.25 19.54
N ALA A 118 -11.10 1.19 20.31
CA ALA A 118 -10.31 0.07 19.83
C ALA A 118 -11.00 -0.70 18.70
N ASN A 119 -12.32 -0.88 18.80
CA ASN A 119 -13.09 -1.59 17.80
C ASN A 119 -13.39 -0.73 16.56
N LEU A 120 -13.59 0.59 16.75
CA LEU A 120 -13.71 1.53 15.62
C LEU A 120 -12.39 1.64 14.84
N ALA A 121 -11.24 1.55 15.51
CA ALA A 121 -9.92 1.57 14.87
C ALA A 121 -9.63 0.33 13.99
N LYS A 122 -10.45 -0.72 14.05
CA LYS A 122 -10.34 -1.88 13.14
C LYS A 122 -10.83 -1.55 11.73
N LEU A 123 -11.66 -0.52 11.58
CA LEU A 123 -12.12 -0.06 10.28
C LEU A 123 -10.97 0.58 9.53
N LYS A 124 -10.80 0.18 8.27
CA LYS A 124 -9.87 0.78 7.32
C LYS A 124 -10.58 1.95 6.65
N THR A 125 -10.29 3.16 7.11
CA THR A 125 -11.05 4.36 6.75
C THR A 125 -10.20 5.42 6.03
N GLY A 126 -8.92 5.16 5.81
CA GLY A 126 -7.96 6.17 5.39
C GLY A 126 -7.89 7.30 6.42
N ASP A 127 -8.22 8.53 5.98
CA ASP A 127 -8.26 9.71 6.84
C ASP A 127 -9.68 10.00 7.41
N LEU A 128 -10.68 9.17 7.08
CA LEU A 128 -12.04 9.34 7.60
C LEU A 128 -12.14 8.83 9.04
N THR A 129 -12.95 9.50 9.87
CA THR A 129 -13.21 9.08 11.25
C THR A 129 -14.63 8.56 11.39
N VAL A 130 -14.77 7.30 11.82
CA VAL A 130 -16.07 6.72 12.19
C VAL A 130 -16.29 6.90 13.68
N THR A 131 -17.38 7.56 14.05
CA THR A 131 -17.71 7.85 15.45
C THR A 131 -18.77 6.90 15.97
N ARG A 132 -18.91 6.84 17.31
CA ARG A 132 -20.03 6.12 17.94
C ARG A 132 -21.39 6.59 17.42
N GLY A 133 -21.54 7.89 17.14
CA GLY A 133 -22.78 8.45 16.62
C GLY A 133 -23.16 7.89 15.25
N VAL A 134 -22.19 7.69 14.36
CA VAL A 134 -22.42 7.05 13.05
C VAL A 134 -22.94 5.62 13.22
N VAL A 135 -22.30 4.84 14.09
CA VAL A 135 -22.75 3.47 14.36
C VAL A 135 -24.14 3.46 15.00
N GLN A 136 -24.44 4.38 15.90
CA GLN A 136 -25.76 4.48 16.52
C GLN A 136 -26.84 4.84 15.48
N ALA A 137 -26.55 5.78 14.57
CA ALA A 137 -27.47 6.12 13.49
C ALA A 137 -27.76 4.90 12.59
N LEU A 138 -26.75 4.10 12.27
CA LEU A 138 -26.95 2.84 11.54
C LEU A 138 -27.79 1.84 12.34
N LYS A 139 -27.66 1.77 13.67
CA LYS A 139 -28.49 0.87 14.48
C LYS A 139 -29.96 1.25 14.46
N ASP A 140 -30.25 2.54 14.48
CA ASP A 140 -31.60 3.08 14.59
C ASP A 140 -32.33 3.11 13.23
N ASP A 141 -31.60 2.90 12.12
CA ASP A 141 -32.14 2.92 10.76
C ASP A 141 -32.73 1.55 10.36
N PRO A 142 -33.95 1.48 9.83
CA PRO A 142 -34.56 0.23 9.35
C PRO A 142 -33.85 -0.38 8.14
N ASP A 143 -33.17 0.44 7.31
CA ASP A 143 -32.44 0.03 6.10
C ASP A 143 -30.94 -0.17 6.36
N ASN A 144 -30.56 -0.40 7.62
CA ASN A 144 -29.16 -0.46 8.05
C ASN A 144 -28.28 -1.44 7.27
N THR A 145 -28.84 -2.51 6.71
CA THR A 145 -28.07 -3.50 5.94
C THR A 145 -27.50 -2.88 4.68
N ALA A 146 -28.30 -2.09 3.96
CA ALA A 146 -27.85 -1.38 2.76
C ALA A 146 -26.87 -0.25 3.12
N LEU A 147 -27.15 0.48 4.21
CA LEU A 147 -26.28 1.57 4.68
C LEU A 147 -24.93 1.07 5.19
N VAL A 148 -24.86 -0.08 5.86
CA VAL A 148 -23.62 -0.72 6.31
C VAL A 148 -22.77 -1.13 5.10
N GLN A 149 -23.37 -1.76 4.09
CA GLN A 149 -22.65 -2.13 2.85
C GLN A 149 -22.08 -0.90 2.15
N ARG A 150 -22.88 0.16 2.04
CA ARG A 150 -22.47 1.42 1.40
C ARG A 150 -21.33 2.08 2.17
N LEU A 151 -21.48 2.23 3.49
CA LEU A 151 -20.44 2.82 4.34
C LEU A 151 -19.15 2.00 4.28
N ALA A 152 -19.22 0.67 4.29
CA ALA A 152 -18.05 -0.20 4.17
C ALA A 152 -17.25 0.09 2.89
N SER A 153 -17.95 0.23 1.76
CA SER A 153 -17.36 0.56 0.45
C SER A 153 -16.76 1.97 0.44
N GLU A 154 -17.49 2.98 0.95
CA GLU A 154 -17.00 4.37 1.01
C GLU A 154 -15.73 4.51 1.86
N LEU A 155 -15.69 3.84 3.02
CA LEU A 155 -14.51 3.81 3.89
C LEU A 155 -13.33 3.09 3.22
N ALA A 156 -13.61 1.97 2.55
CA ALA A 156 -12.59 1.21 1.84
C ALA A 156 -11.99 1.99 0.68
N MET A 157 -12.81 2.74 -0.06
CA MET A 157 -12.37 3.60 -1.15
C MET A 157 -11.48 4.72 -0.64
N ALA A 158 -11.87 5.38 0.47
CA ALA A 158 -11.04 6.39 1.12
C ALA A 158 -9.69 5.82 1.59
N ASP A 159 -9.67 4.62 2.19
CA ASP A 159 -8.43 3.94 2.57
C ASP A 159 -7.56 3.60 1.36
N THR A 160 -8.16 3.14 0.26
CA THR A 160 -7.47 2.76 -0.98
C THR A 160 -6.80 3.98 -1.61
N VAL A 161 -7.53 5.09 -1.75
CA VAL A 161 -7.00 6.36 -2.28
C VAL A 161 -5.86 6.90 -1.39
N ALA A 162 -6.03 6.88 -0.06
CA ALA A 162 -4.97 7.28 0.87
C ALA A 162 -3.72 6.40 0.73
N THR A 163 -3.90 5.10 0.49
CA THR A 163 -2.81 4.17 0.19
C THR A 163 -2.09 4.54 -1.09
N ALA A 164 -2.84 4.80 -2.17
CA ALA A 164 -2.29 5.15 -3.47
C ALA A 164 -1.42 6.42 -3.39
N PHE A 165 -1.90 7.46 -2.70
CA PHE A 165 -1.09 8.65 -2.42
C PHE A 165 0.13 8.35 -1.55
N GLY A 166 0.02 7.39 -0.63
CA GLY A 166 1.14 6.86 0.13
C GLY A 166 2.20 6.22 -0.75
N MET A 167 1.79 5.33 -1.66
CA MET A 167 2.66 4.67 -2.64
C MET A 167 3.38 5.69 -3.51
N ARG A 168 2.66 6.69 -4.02
CA ARG A 168 3.22 7.76 -4.85
C ARG A 168 4.33 8.52 -4.13
N ARG A 169 4.07 8.93 -2.88
CA ARG A 169 5.07 9.61 -2.04
C ARG A 169 6.30 8.75 -1.79
N MET A 170 6.11 7.45 -1.53
CA MET A 170 7.23 6.52 -1.35
C MET A 170 8.07 6.41 -2.62
N LEU A 171 7.47 6.20 -3.78
CA LEU A 171 8.20 6.11 -5.04
C LEU A 171 8.96 7.41 -5.36
N THR A 172 8.31 8.58 -5.22
CA THR A 172 8.98 9.88 -5.45
C THR A 172 10.12 10.13 -4.46
N ALA A 173 9.95 9.80 -3.18
CA ALA A 173 11.01 9.97 -2.18
C ALA A 173 12.16 8.99 -2.44
N GLY A 174 11.87 7.75 -2.81
CA GLY A 174 12.87 6.73 -3.11
C GLY A 174 13.70 7.04 -4.36
N GLN A 175 13.13 7.69 -5.37
CA GLN A 175 13.89 8.17 -6.53
C GLN A 175 14.98 9.18 -6.16
N SER A 176 14.83 9.87 -5.03
CA SER A 176 15.83 10.82 -4.52
C SER A 176 16.96 10.13 -3.73
N GLU A 177 16.93 8.80 -3.57
CA GLU A 177 18.00 8.06 -2.91
C GLU A 177 19.23 8.01 -3.83
N PRO A 178 20.44 8.35 -3.34
CA PRO A 178 21.64 8.45 -4.18
C PRO A 178 21.96 7.22 -5.05
N HIS A 179 21.86 6.00 -4.51
CA HIS A 179 22.16 4.77 -5.26
C HIS A 179 21.08 4.46 -6.30
N VAL A 180 19.83 4.85 -6.06
CA VAL A 180 18.74 4.78 -7.06
C VAL A 180 18.96 5.81 -8.16
N ALA A 181 19.33 7.05 -7.81
CA ALA A 181 19.53 8.14 -8.74
C ALA A 181 20.67 7.88 -9.75
N GLU A 182 21.66 7.07 -9.36
CA GLU A 182 22.76 6.64 -10.24
C GLU A 182 22.35 5.53 -11.22
N GLN A 183 21.19 4.88 -11.03
CA GLN A 183 20.73 3.77 -11.87
C GLN A 183 19.57 4.17 -12.79
N GLN A 184 19.91 4.59 -14.01
CA GLN A 184 18.95 5.10 -14.99
C GLN A 184 17.79 4.13 -15.30
N GLU A 185 18.08 2.82 -15.38
CA GLU A 185 17.03 1.82 -15.66
C GLU A 185 16.01 1.70 -14.53
N ALA A 186 16.43 1.91 -13.27
CA ALA A 186 15.54 1.89 -12.11
C ALA A 186 14.67 3.15 -12.09
N LEU A 187 15.23 4.32 -12.45
CA LEU A 187 14.48 5.56 -12.58
C LEU A 187 13.40 5.48 -13.66
N THR A 188 13.74 4.99 -14.85
CA THR A 188 12.76 4.82 -15.94
C THR A 188 11.63 3.86 -15.56
N GLU A 189 11.95 2.78 -14.84
CA GLU A 189 10.89 1.88 -14.35
C GLU A 189 10.03 2.57 -13.28
N ALA A 190 10.62 3.33 -12.36
CA ALA A 190 9.88 4.09 -11.35
C ALA A 190 8.93 5.12 -11.97
N GLU A 191 9.37 5.86 -12.99
CA GLU A 191 8.55 6.80 -13.75
C GLU A 191 7.35 6.11 -14.40
N ARG A 192 7.58 4.98 -15.07
CA ARG A 192 6.52 4.17 -15.67
C ARG A 192 5.49 3.71 -14.63
N ARG A 193 5.94 3.31 -13.43
CA ARG A 193 5.05 2.87 -12.34
C ARG A 193 4.31 4.03 -11.70
N LEU A 194 4.93 5.20 -11.59
CA LEU A 194 4.28 6.43 -11.14
C LEU A 194 3.18 6.86 -12.12
N GLU A 195 3.41 6.81 -13.43
CA GLU A 195 2.38 7.10 -14.43
C GLU A 195 1.21 6.11 -14.37
N PHE A 196 1.50 4.82 -14.17
CA PHE A 196 0.47 3.81 -13.96
C PHE A 196 -0.35 4.10 -12.69
N LEU A 197 0.34 4.40 -11.58
CA LEU A 197 -0.29 4.75 -10.31
C LEU A 197 -1.16 6.02 -10.44
N ASP A 198 -0.71 7.05 -11.14
CA ASP A 198 -1.49 8.28 -11.35
C ASP A 198 -2.76 8.00 -12.17
N ARG A 199 -2.70 7.11 -13.18
CA ARG A 199 -3.90 6.65 -13.92
C ARG A 199 -4.86 5.87 -13.03
N GLU A 200 -4.36 4.97 -12.19
CA GLU A 200 -5.16 4.21 -11.24
C GLU A 200 -5.85 5.12 -10.22
N ILE A 201 -5.15 6.15 -9.71
CA ILE A 201 -5.74 7.15 -8.80
C ILE A 201 -6.90 7.90 -9.47
N VAL A 202 -6.74 8.27 -10.75
CA VAL A 202 -7.83 8.89 -11.51
C VAL A 202 -9.01 7.94 -11.71
N ALA A 203 -8.75 6.65 -11.99
CA ALA A 203 -9.79 5.63 -12.12
C ALA A 203 -10.58 5.47 -10.81
N LEU A 204 -9.87 5.31 -9.67
CA LEU A 204 -10.48 5.25 -8.34
C LEU A 204 -11.33 6.48 -8.03
N LYS A 205 -10.83 7.67 -8.39
CA LYS A 205 -11.60 8.91 -8.19
C LYS A 205 -12.89 8.92 -9.01
N ASN A 206 -12.85 8.43 -10.25
CA ASN A 206 -14.04 8.38 -11.10
C ASN A 206 -15.06 7.34 -10.59
N GLU A 207 -14.63 6.29 -9.89
CA GLU A 207 -15.52 5.32 -9.23
C GLU A 207 -16.20 5.89 -7.96
N MET A 208 -15.67 7.00 -7.41
CA MET A 208 -16.28 7.72 -6.27
C MET A 208 -17.42 8.67 -6.66
N GLU A 209 -17.46 9.13 -7.92
CA GLU A 209 -18.42 10.11 -8.46
C GLU A 209 -19.69 9.43 -8.99
#